data_AF-A0A5C9CPY6-F1
#
_entry.id   AF-A0A5C9CPY6-F1
#
_cell.length_a   1.000
_cell.length_b   1.000
_cell.length_c   1.000
_cell.angle_alpha   90.00
_cell.angle_beta   90.00
_cell.angle_gamma   90.00
#
_symmetry.space_group_name_H-M   'P 1'
#
loop_
_entity.id
_entity.type
_entity.pdbx_description
1 polymer ?
#
loop_
_entity_poly.entity_id
_entity_poly.type
_entity_poly.pdbx_seq_one_letter_code
_entity_poly.pdbx_strand_id
1 'polypeptide(L)'
;MTRLTADVIDNPKKLKFVELDAAQLPRSLDDLDASAINTNYALSAGLSPAKDAIAQESAKSPYVNLIAVREQDKDKPWVAKLVKAYHSEEIRQFIQTQFKGAVIAGF
;
A
#
# COMPACT_ATOMS: atom_id res chain seq x y z
N MET A 1 -13.29 9.90 6.78
CA MET A 1 -14.52 9.10 6.68
C MET A 1 -14.19 7.89 5.83
N THR A 2 -14.18 6.69 6.41
CA THR A 2 -13.90 5.45 5.67
C THR A 2 -15.04 5.21 4.69
N ARG A 3 -14.72 5.00 3.41
CA ARG A 3 -15.76 4.66 2.43
C ARG A 3 -16.08 3.17 2.56
N LEU A 4 -17.37 2.87 2.69
CA LEU A 4 -17.89 1.51 2.81
C LEU A 4 -18.56 1.08 1.51
N THR A 5 -18.84 -0.21 1.40
CA THR A 5 -19.65 -0.77 0.32
C THR A 5 -21.03 -0.09 0.17
N ALA A 6 -21.58 0.44 1.27
CA ALA A 6 -22.83 1.21 1.27
C ALA A 6 -22.74 2.57 0.55
N ASP A 7 -21.53 3.10 0.33
CA ASP A 7 -21.31 4.39 -0.35
C ASP A 7 -21.28 4.28 -1.88
N VAL A 8 -21.49 3.08 -2.44
CA VAL A 8 -21.52 2.84 -3.89
C VAL A 8 -22.80 3.40 -4.50
N ILE A 9 -22.67 4.46 -5.29
CA ILE A 9 -23.80 5.15 -5.93
C ILE A 9 -24.31 4.48 -7.22
N ASP A 10 -23.48 3.67 -7.88
CA ASP A 10 -23.84 2.93 -9.09
C ASP A 10 -23.03 1.62 -9.19
N ASN A 11 -23.66 0.56 -9.68
CA ASN A 11 -23.07 -0.77 -9.85
C ASN A 11 -23.67 -1.47 -11.08
N PRO A 12 -23.36 -0.99 -12.31
CA PRO A 12 -23.97 -1.49 -13.54
C PRO A 12 -23.63 -2.97 -13.82
N LYS A 13 -22.48 -3.44 -13.28
CA LYS A 13 -22.03 -4.83 -13.37
C LYS A 13 -22.60 -5.74 -12.29
N LYS A 14 -23.42 -5.21 -11.36
CA LYS A 14 -24.01 -5.94 -10.22
C LYS A 14 -22.98 -6.74 -9.42
N LEU A 15 -21.80 -6.16 -9.22
CA LEU A 15 -20.72 -6.79 -8.48
C LEU A 15 -21.13 -6.99 -7.02
N LYS A 16 -20.75 -8.13 -6.44
CA LYS A 16 -20.87 -8.38 -5.00
C LYS A 16 -19.56 -8.03 -4.32
N PHE A 17 -19.57 -6.99 -3.50
CA PHE A 17 -18.41 -6.61 -2.70
C PHE A 17 -18.36 -7.44 -1.42
N VAL A 18 -17.20 -8.01 -1.12
CA VAL A 18 -16.95 -8.81 0.09
C VAL A 18 -15.84 -8.13 0.87
N GLU A 19 -16.16 -7.69 2.09
CA GLU A 19 -15.20 -7.05 2.98
C GLU A 19 -14.50 -8.12 3.82
N LEU A 20 -13.17 -8.15 3.76
CA LEU A 20 -12.32 -9.08 4.48
C LEU A 20 -11.19 -8.32 5.19
N ASP A 21 -10.60 -8.94 6.19
CA ASP A 21 -9.34 -8.45 6.76
C ASP A 21 -8.25 -8.40 5.68
N ALA A 22 -7.45 -7.33 5.68
CA ALA A 22 -6.44 -7.07 4.65
C ALA A 22 -5.45 -8.23 4.46
N ALA A 23 -5.11 -8.95 5.54
CA ALA A 23 -4.20 -10.10 5.48
C ALA A 23 -4.81 -11.33 4.80
N GLN A 24 -6.13 -11.38 4.61
CA GLN A 24 -6.82 -12.48 3.93
C GLN A 24 -7.00 -12.24 2.43
N LEU A 25 -6.87 -10.99 1.98
CA LEU A 25 -7.14 -10.59 0.60
C LEU A 25 -6.32 -11.32 -0.48
N PRO A 26 -5.06 -11.74 -0.25
CA PRO A 26 -4.36 -12.56 -1.23
C PRO A 26 -4.98 -13.95 -1.41
N ARG A 27 -5.44 -14.58 -0.31
CA ARG A 27 -6.04 -15.92 -0.34
C ARG A 27 -7.45 -15.93 -0.92
N SER A 28 -8.15 -14.80 -0.85
CA SER A 28 -9.49 -14.70 -1.43
C SER A 28 -9.50 -14.76 -2.97
N LEU A 29 -8.34 -14.67 -3.63
CA LEU A 29 -8.24 -14.81 -5.09
C LEU A 29 -8.63 -16.20 -5.60
N ASP A 30 -8.60 -17.23 -4.74
CA ASP A 30 -9.05 -18.58 -5.12
C ASP A 30 -10.58 -18.67 -5.26
N ASP A 31 -11.32 -17.78 -4.58
CA ASP A 31 -12.78 -17.81 -4.48
C ASP A 31 -13.47 -16.56 -5.09
N LEU A 32 -12.72 -15.51 -5.44
CA LEU A 32 -13.24 -14.22 -5.92
C LEU A 32 -12.65 -13.85 -7.29
N ASP A 33 -13.44 -13.12 -8.09
CA ASP A 33 -13.02 -12.66 -9.42
C ASP A 33 -11.89 -11.61 -9.38
N ALA A 34 -11.81 -10.82 -8.30
CA ALA A 34 -10.78 -9.81 -8.08
C ALA A 34 -10.65 -9.47 -6.58
N SER A 35 -9.46 -9.03 -6.17
CA SER A 35 -9.17 -8.60 -4.79
C SER A 35 -8.30 -7.34 -4.80
N ALA A 36 -8.68 -6.35 -3.99
CA ALA A 36 -7.94 -5.09 -3.85
C ALA A 36 -6.93 -5.19 -2.70
N ILE A 37 -5.72 -5.69 -3.00
CA ILE A 37 -4.74 -6.11 -1.99
C ILE A 37 -3.68 -5.02 -1.74
N ASN A 38 -3.34 -4.75 -0.47
CA ASN A 38 -2.20 -3.88 -0.16
C ASN A 38 -0.86 -4.51 -0.59
N THR A 39 0.05 -3.69 -1.14
CA THR A 39 1.32 -4.17 -1.72
C THR A 39 2.14 -5.04 -0.76
N ASN A 40 2.17 -4.76 0.54
CA ASN A 40 2.91 -5.58 1.50
C ASN A 40 2.38 -7.03 1.56
N TYR A 41 1.06 -7.22 1.58
CA TYR A 41 0.44 -8.56 1.59
C TYR A 41 0.55 -9.24 0.23
N ALA A 42 0.42 -8.49 -0.86
CA ALA A 42 0.62 -9.02 -2.21
C ALA A 42 2.04 -9.60 -2.38
N LEU A 43 3.07 -8.84 -2.00
CA LEU A 43 4.46 -9.27 -2.07
C LEU A 43 4.72 -10.49 -1.17
N SER A 44 4.19 -10.52 0.05
CA SER A 44 4.30 -11.68 0.95
C SER A 44 3.60 -12.93 0.42
N ALA A 45 2.56 -12.77 -0.39
CA ALA A 45 1.87 -13.86 -1.08
C ALA A 45 2.51 -14.25 -2.43
N GLY A 46 3.65 -13.64 -2.79
CA GLY A 46 4.36 -13.92 -4.05
C GLY A 46 3.80 -13.21 -5.27
N LEU A 47 2.85 -12.30 -5.11
CA LEU A 47 2.28 -11.49 -6.19
C LEU A 47 3.17 -10.27 -6.48
N SER A 48 3.28 -9.90 -7.75
CA SER A 48 3.97 -8.71 -8.22
C SER A 48 2.96 -7.68 -8.72
N PRO A 49 2.75 -6.54 -8.01
CA PRO A 49 1.83 -5.50 -8.48
C PRO A 49 2.13 -4.98 -9.89
N ALA A 50 3.41 -4.94 -10.28
CA ALA A 50 3.82 -4.48 -11.61
C ALA A 50 3.48 -5.47 -12.74
N LYS A 51 3.13 -6.72 -12.44
CA LYS A 51 2.86 -7.78 -13.43
C LYS A 51 1.46 -8.37 -13.32
N ASP A 52 1.02 -8.64 -12.11
CA ASP A 52 -0.17 -9.44 -11.82
C ASP A 52 -1.40 -8.56 -11.56
N ALA A 53 -1.22 -7.27 -11.27
CA ALA A 53 -2.34 -6.37 -11.02
C ALA A 53 -3.07 -6.02 -12.32
N ILE A 54 -4.39 -6.23 -12.33
CA ILE A 54 -5.28 -5.81 -13.42
C ILE A 54 -5.59 -4.31 -13.40
N ALA A 55 -5.32 -3.66 -12.27
CA ALA A 55 -5.42 -2.23 -12.07
C ALA A 55 -4.49 -1.81 -10.91
N GLN A 56 -3.87 -0.64 -11.02
CA GLN A 56 -3.00 -0.08 -9.99
C GLN A 56 -3.38 1.36 -9.71
N GLU A 57 -3.32 1.76 -8.44
CA GLU A 57 -3.55 3.14 -8.06
C GLU A 57 -2.44 4.05 -8.61
N SER A 58 -2.81 5.30 -8.96
CA SER A 58 -1.85 6.30 -9.40
C SER A 58 -0.79 6.58 -8.33
N ALA A 59 0.46 6.78 -8.77
CA ALA A 59 1.52 7.25 -7.89
C ALA A 59 1.22 8.63 -7.26
N LYS A 60 0.33 9.43 -7.86
CA LYS A 60 -0.20 10.66 -7.26
C LYS A 60 -1.40 10.31 -6.36
N SER A 61 -1.09 9.67 -5.24
CA SER A 61 -2.09 9.18 -4.28
C SER A 61 -1.86 9.83 -2.91
N PRO A 62 -2.93 10.09 -2.12
CA PRO A 62 -2.80 10.54 -0.74
C PRO A 62 -2.24 9.46 0.21
N TYR A 63 -2.03 8.21 -0.26
CA TYR A 63 -1.62 7.08 0.56
C TYR A 63 -0.10 6.88 0.66
N VAL A 64 0.67 7.97 0.69
CA VAL A 64 2.11 7.90 0.98
C VAL A 64 2.28 7.44 2.43
N ASN A 65 3.01 6.34 2.63
CA ASN A 65 3.32 5.83 3.97
C ASN A 65 4.18 6.84 4.74
N LEU A 66 3.98 6.91 6.07
CA LEU A 66 4.65 7.87 6.94
C LEU A 66 5.37 7.18 8.10
N ILE A 67 6.39 7.86 8.63
CA ILE A 67 7.02 7.52 9.89
C ILE A 67 6.23 8.21 11.00
N ALA A 68 5.62 7.41 11.88
CA ALA A 68 4.88 7.92 13.04
C ALA A 68 5.73 7.85 14.31
N VAL A 69 5.71 8.92 15.11
CA VAL A 69 6.30 8.97 16.46
C VAL A 69 5.25 9.47 17.45
N ARG A 70 5.45 9.23 18.75
CA ARG A 70 4.61 9.83 19.78
C ARG A 70 4.80 11.34 19.78
N GLU A 71 3.75 12.10 20.06
CA GLU A 71 3.77 13.57 20.08
C GLU A 71 4.91 14.12 20.93
N GLN A 72 5.09 13.59 22.15
CA GLN A 72 6.16 13.99 23.09
C GLN A 72 7.59 13.72 22.59
N ASP A 73 7.75 12.90 21.55
CA ASP A 73 9.03 12.51 21.00
C ASP A 73 9.38 13.26 19.71
N LYS A 74 8.46 14.04 19.14
CA LYS A 74 8.61 14.63 17.79
C LYS A 74 9.87 15.48 17.61
N ASP A 75 10.29 16.19 18.66
CA ASP A 75 11.45 17.08 18.64
C ASP A 75 12.72 16.41 19.18
N LYS A 76 12.68 15.11 19.49
CA LYS A 76 13.88 14.40 19.97
C LYS A 76 14.92 14.31 18.85
N PRO A 77 16.23 14.52 19.15
CA PRO A 77 17.28 14.53 18.13
C PRO A 77 17.38 13.27 17.27
N TRP A 78 16.94 12.12 17.78
CA TRP A 78 16.94 10.87 17.03
C TRP A 78 15.89 10.85 15.90
N VAL A 79 14.79 11.60 16.01
CA VAL A 79 13.73 11.65 14.99
C VAL A 79 14.28 12.24 13.70
N ALA A 80 14.91 13.42 13.78
CA ALA A 80 15.53 14.05 12.62
C ALA A 80 16.64 13.18 11.99
N LYS A 81 17.43 12.48 12.81
CA LYS A 81 18.44 11.54 12.34
C LYS A 81 17.82 10.36 11.60
N LEU A 82 16.74 9.78 12.13
CA LEU A 82 16.01 8.67 11.51
C LEU A 82 15.42 9.09 10.16
N VAL A 83 14.72 10.22 10.11
CA VAL A 83 14.12 10.73 8.86
C VAL A 83 15.20 10.99 7.82
N LYS A 84 16.31 11.63 8.19
CA LYS A 84 17.42 11.87 7.26
C LYS A 84 18.05 10.58 6.74
N ALA A 85 18.21 9.58 7.59
CA ALA A 85 18.75 8.27 7.19
C ALA A 85 17.78 7.52 6.26
N TYR A 86 16.47 7.63 6.50
CA TYR A 86 15.45 7.02 5.64
C TYR A 86 15.34 7.75 4.29
N HIS A 87 15.44 9.09 4.30
CA HIS A 87 15.39 9.94 3.10
C HIS A 87 16.75 10.05 2.37
N SER A 88 17.51 8.97 2.34
CA SER A 88 18.81 8.92 1.68
C SER A 88 18.69 8.35 0.26
N GLU A 89 19.64 8.68 -0.60
CA GLU A 89 19.67 8.18 -1.97
C GLU A 89 19.90 6.66 -2.00
N GLU A 90 20.69 6.14 -1.05
CA GLU A 90 20.91 4.71 -0.88
C GLU A 90 19.60 3.96 -0.59
N ILE A 91 18.73 4.51 0.27
CA ILE A 91 17.41 3.93 0.53
C ILE A 91 16.49 4.04 -0.69
N ARG A 92 16.52 5.17 -1.41
CA ARG A 92 15.75 5.33 -2.65
C ARG A 92 16.13 4.26 -3.67
N GLN A 93 17.42 4.04 -3.89
CA GLN A 93 17.94 3.02 -4.81
C GLN A 93 17.59 1.61 -4.33
N PHE A 94 17.75 1.33 -3.04
CA PHE A 94 17.34 0.05 -2.46
C PHE A 94 15.86 -0.24 -2.74
N ILE A 95 14.97 0.73 -2.53
CA ILE A 95 13.53 0.57 -2.79
C ILE A 95 13.29 0.21 -4.26
N GLN A 96 13.91 0.93 -5.19
CA GLN A 96 13.76 0.67 -6.62
C GLN A 96 14.25 -0.72 -7.02
N THR A 97 15.44 -1.12 -6.55
CA THR A 97 16.05 -2.41 -6.90
C THR A 97 15.30 -3.58 -6.27
N GLN A 98 14.98 -3.48 -4.98
CA GLN A 98 14.39 -4.57 -4.22
C GLN A 98 12.94 -4.82 -4.63
N PHE A 99 12.15 -3.75 -4.79
CA PHE A 99 10.71 -3.87 -5.04
C PHE A 99 10.34 -3.73 -6.51
N LYS A 100 11.30 -3.43 -7.39
CA LYS A 100 11.13 -3.45 -8.86
C LYS A 100 9.89 -2.67 -9.33
N GLY A 101 9.64 -1.51 -8.73
CA GLY A 101 8.51 -0.63 -9.04
C GLY A 101 7.21 -0.94 -8.29
N ALA A 102 7.13 -2.02 -7.51
CA ALA A 102 5.98 -2.29 -6.64
C ALA A 102 5.87 -1.29 -5.47
N VAL A 103 7.00 -0.72 -5.04
CA VAL A 103 7.08 0.32 -4.02
C VAL A 103 7.79 1.53 -4.61
N ILE A 104 7.24 2.72 -4.37
CA ILE A 104 7.77 4.00 -4.84
C ILE A 104 8.14 4.83 -3.61
N ALA A 105 9.35 5.42 -3.62
CA ALA A 105 9.79 6.31 -2.55
C ALA A 105 8.94 7.59 -2.52
N GLY A 106 8.37 7.92 -1.36
CA GLY A 106 7.49 9.07 -1.16
C GLY A 106 8.19 10.37 -0.74
N PHE A 107 9.52 10.40 -0.85
CA PHE A 107 10.40 11.53 -0.52
C PHE A 107 11.36 11.78 -1.68
#